data_AF-A0A7V1BSE8-F1
#
_entry.id   AF-A0A7V1BSE8-F1
#
_cell.length_a   1.000
_cell.length_b   1.000
_cell.length_c   1.000
_cell.angle_alpha   90.00
_cell.angle_beta   90.00
_cell.angle_gamma   90.00
#
_symmetry.space_group_name_H-M   'P 1'
#
loop_
_entity.id
_entity.type
_entity.pdbx_description
1 polymer ?
#
loop_
_entity_poly.entity_id
_entity_poly.type
_entity_poly.pdbx_seq_one_letter_code
_entity_poly.pdbx_strand_id
1 'polypeptide(L)'
;MTAAGAVILLFASRSSKSILGRFGLGLFSLYQVSGLLGDILSYARLFALGLATGVIAGVVNFLAELTLGIPYLGYILMPVILVAGHLMNIVINALGGFIHTSRLQFVEFFGKFYEGGGEPFEPFKLNLKYTKIKEQETL
;
A
#
# COMPACT_ATOMS: atom_id res chain seq x y z
N MET A 1 -28.98 8.34 10.07
CA MET A 1 -28.25 7.09 9.75
C MET A 1 -27.40 6.57 10.92
N THR A 2 -26.94 7.43 11.84
CA THR A 2 -26.22 7.03 13.06
C THR A 2 -27.10 6.34 14.12
N ALA A 3 -28.37 6.71 14.24
CA ALA A 3 -29.31 6.07 15.17
C ALA A 3 -29.65 4.61 14.77
N ALA A 4 -29.73 4.30 13.47
CA ALA A 4 -30.03 2.94 12.99
C ALA A 4 -28.88 1.96 13.23
N GLY A 5 -27.63 2.40 13.09
CA GLY A 5 -26.45 1.60 13.40
C GLY A 5 -26.34 1.25 14.90
N ALA A 6 -26.68 2.21 15.78
CA ALA A 6 -26.74 1.98 17.22
C ALA A 6 -27.86 0.99 17.61
N VAL A 7 -29.01 1.04 16.91
CA VAL A 7 -30.12 0.10 17.12
C VAL A 7 -29.75 -1.33 16.68
N ILE A 8 -29.02 -1.50 15.57
CA ILE A 8 -28.56 -2.83 15.12
C ILE A 8 -27.53 -3.43 16.11
N LEU A 9 -26.65 -2.61 16.67
CA LEU A 9 -25.70 -3.04 17.71
C LEU A 9 -26.40 -3.44 19.03
N LEU A 10 -27.48 -2.74 19.40
CA LEU A 10 -28.29 -3.09 20.56
C LEU A 10 -29.15 -4.36 20.33
N PHE A 11 -29.59 -4.64 19.09
CA PHE A 11 -30.42 -5.80 18.75
C PHE A 11 -29.64 -7.08 18.39
N ALA A 12 -28.40 -6.99 17.91
CA ALA A 12 -27.52 -8.17 17.73
C ALA A 12 -27.19 -8.85 19.07
N SER A 13 -27.28 -8.12 20.18
CA SER A 13 -27.12 -8.62 21.53
C SER A 13 -28.43 -9.21 22.08
N ARG A 14 -28.99 -10.24 21.45
CA ARG A 14 -30.08 -11.07 21.99
C ARG A 14 -29.59 -12.46 22.39
N SER A 15 -28.41 -12.56 23.02
CA SER A 15 -27.90 -13.85 23.53
C SER A 15 -27.37 -13.81 24.98
N SER A 16 -27.21 -12.65 25.61
CA SER A 16 -26.76 -12.57 27.02
C SER A 16 -27.71 -11.76 27.92
N LYS A 17 -27.84 -12.23 29.16
CA LYS A 17 -28.84 -11.81 30.18
C LYS A 17 -28.48 -10.54 30.96
N SER A 18 -27.38 -9.83 30.69
CA SER A 18 -26.96 -8.65 31.47
C SER A 18 -26.75 -7.38 30.63
N ILE A 19 -27.28 -6.25 31.09
CA ILE A 19 -27.21 -4.93 30.43
C ILE A 19 -25.76 -4.45 30.22
N LEU A 20 -24.86 -4.81 31.15
CA LEU A 20 -23.44 -4.49 31.11
C LEU A 20 -22.70 -5.30 30.03
N GLY A 21 -23.12 -6.54 29.78
CA GLY A 21 -22.60 -7.37 28.69
C GLY A 21 -22.97 -6.84 27.30
N ARG A 22 -24.15 -6.21 27.16
CA ARG A 22 -24.57 -5.55 25.91
C ARG A 22 -23.74 -4.30 25.63
N PHE A 23 -23.39 -3.55 26.68
CA PHE A 23 -22.52 -2.37 26.56
C PHE A 23 -21.07 -2.76 26.24
N GLY A 24 -20.56 -3.82 26.88
CA GLY A 24 -19.23 -4.38 26.57
C GLY A 24 -19.12 -4.94 25.15
N LEU A 25 -20.13 -5.68 24.68
CA LEU A 25 -20.20 -6.14 23.28
C LEU A 25 -20.35 -4.97 22.30
N GLY A 26 -21.09 -3.93 22.67
CA GLY A 26 -21.18 -2.67 21.91
C GLY A 26 -19.83 -1.99 21.76
N LEU A 27 -19.08 -1.81 22.85
CA LEU A 27 -17.71 -1.27 22.79
C LEU A 27 -16.76 -2.15 21.98
N PHE A 28 -16.83 -3.48 22.15
CA PHE A 28 -16.03 -4.42 21.39
C PHE A 28 -16.34 -4.38 19.88
N SER A 29 -17.61 -4.18 19.52
CA SER A 29 -18.01 -3.98 18.12
C SER A 29 -17.48 -2.66 17.54
N LEU A 30 -17.47 -1.58 18.33
CA LEU A 30 -16.90 -0.30 17.91
C LEU A 30 -15.38 -0.39 17.74
N TYR A 31 -14.70 -1.15 18.60
CA TYR A 31 -13.27 -1.43 18.46
C TYR A 31 -12.97 -2.19 17.16
N GLN A 32 -13.77 -3.20 16.83
CA GLN A 32 -13.64 -3.92 15.56
C GLN A 32 -13.90 -3.02 14.34
N VAL A 33 -14.93 -2.15 14.39
CA VAL A 33 -15.20 -1.18 13.32
C VAL A 33 -14.07 -0.16 13.19
N SER A 34 -13.52 0.33 14.30
CA SER A 34 -12.36 1.22 14.30
C SER A 34 -11.11 0.55 13.72
N GLY A 35 -10.91 -0.74 13.96
CA GLY A 35 -9.84 -1.53 13.35
C GLY A 35 -9.99 -1.62 11.83
N LEU A 36 -11.20 -1.91 11.36
CA LEU A 36 -11.52 -1.94 9.92
C LEU A 36 -11.29 -0.57 9.24
N LEU A 37 -11.67 0.52 9.91
CA LEU A 37 -11.39 1.88 9.43
C LEU A 37 -9.89 2.18 9.41
N GLY A 38 -9.13 1.67 10.38
CA GLY A 38 -7.68 1.75 10.42
C GLY A 38 -7.02 1.06 9.21
N ASP A 39 -7.52 -0.12 8.83
CA ASP A 39 -7.06 -0.83 7.64
C ASP A 39 -7.32 0.02 6.38
N ILE A 40 -8.57 0.48 6.18
CA ILE A 40 -8.94 1.30 5.01
C ILE A 40 -8.09 2.57 4.92
N LEU A 41 -7.89 3.25 6.06
CA LEU A 41 -7.07 4.46 6.13
C LEU A 41 -5.60 4.18 5.77
N SER A 42 -5.09 2.99 6.09
CA SER A 42 -3.73 2.65 5.72
C SER A 42 -3.57 2.43 4.20
N TYR A 43 -4.57 1.84 3.53
CA TYR A 43 -4.61 1.73 2.07
C TYR A 43 -4.85 3.07 1.36
N ALA A 44 -5.54 4.03 2.00
CA ALA A 44 -5.71 5.39 1.47
C ALA A 44 -4.38 6.11 1.20
N ARG A 45 -3.27 5.64 1.78
CA ARG A 45 -1.92 6.14 1.52
C ARG A 45 -1.49 5.98 0.05
N LEU A 46 -1.88 4.89 -0.61
CA LEU A 46 -1.56 4.69 -2.03
C LEU A 46 -2.34 5.66 -2.92
N PHE A 47 -3.59 5.94 -2.57
CA PHE A 47 -4.40 6.96 -3.21
C PHE A 47 -3.77 8.36 -3.03
N ALA A 48 -3.34 8.70 -1.82
CA ALA A 48 -2.68 9.97 -1.52
C ALA A 48 -1.40 10.17 -2.34
N LEU A 49 -0.61 9.10 -2.53
CA LEU A 49 0.59 9.14 -3.38
C LEU A 49 0.22 9.44 -4.84
N GLY A 50 -0.80 8.78 -5.40
CA GLY A 50 -1.29 9.06 -6.76
C GLY A 50 -1.76 10.50 -6.92
N LEU A 51 -2.54 11.01 -5.96
CA LEU A 51 -3.04 12.38 -5.95
C LEU A 51 -1.90 13.41 -5.90
N ALA A 52 -0.88 13.17 -5.06
CA ALA A 52 0.31 14.02 -4.99
C ALA A 52 1.02 14.12 -6.35
N THR A 53 1.15 13.01 -7.09
CA THR A 53 1.82 13.03 -8.39
C THR A 53 1.03 13.73 -9.49
N GLY A 54 -0.30 13.71 -9.42
CA GLY A 54 -1.16 14.52 -10.29
C GLY A 54 -0.99 16.01 -10.01
N VAL A 55 -0.91 16.41 -8.73
CA VAL A 55 -0.65 17.80 -8.34
C VAL A 55 0.73 18.26 -8.81
N ILE A 56 1.78 17.45 -8.63
CA ILE A 56 3.14 17.77 -9.11
C ILE A 56 3.16 17.93 -10.64
N ALA A 57 2.51 17.04 -11.39
CA ALA A 57 2.40 17.17 -12.84
C ALA A 57 1.70 18.48 -13.25
N GLY A 58 0.63 18.85 -12.54
CA GLY A 58 -0.05 20.14 -12.72
C GLY A 58 0.86 21.34 -12.47
N VAL A 59 1.66 21.32 -11.39
CA VAL A 59 2.64 22.38 -11.09
C VAL A 59 3.73 22.45 -12.15
N VAL A 60 4.25 21.32 -12.63
CA VAL A 60 5.25 21.29 -13.70
C VAL A 60 4.70 21.88 -14.99
N ASN A 61 3.46 21.55 -15.36
CA ASN A 61 2.79 22.13 -16.52
C ASN A 61 2.62 23.65 -16.38
N PHE A 62 2.19 24.11 -15.21
CA PHE A 62 2.06 25.54 -14.92
C PHE A 62 3.41 26.28 -15.02
N LEU A 63 4.49 25.69 -14.49
CA LEU A 63 5.83 26.26 -14.63
C LEU A 63 6.28 26.31 -16.09
N ALA A 64 5.97 25.29 -16.89
CA ALA A 64 6.27 25.29 -18.32
C ALA A 64 5.48 26.38 -19.07
N GLU A 65 4.21 26.58 -18.76
CA GLU A 65 3.37 27.62 -19.37
C GLU A 65 3.89 29.03 -19.05
N LEU A 66 4.36 29.27 -17.82
CA LEU A 66 5.00 30.54 -17.45
C LEU A 66 6.27 30.84 -18.28
N THR A 67 7.01 29.81 -18.69
CA THR A 67 8.21 30.01 -19.51
C THR A 67 7.92 30.46 -20.95
N LEU A 68 6.69 30.24 -21.46
CA LEU A 68 6.27 30.72 -22.79
C LEU A 68 6.17 32.25 -22.88
N GLY A 69 6.07 32.95 -21.75
CA GLY A 69 6.06 34.41 -21.71
C GLY A 69 7.41 35.08 -22.04
N ILE A 70 8.50 34.30 -22.13
CA ILE A 70 9.85 34.82 -22.42
C ILE A 70 10.17 34.57 -23.91
N PRO A 71 10.31 35.62 -24.75
CA PRO A 71 10.65 35.46 -26.16
C PRO A 71 12.01 34.77 -26.33
N TYR A 72 12.10 33.86 -27.31
CA TYR A 72 13.25 33.00 -27.67
C TYR A 72 13.74 32.00 -26.61
N LEU A 73 13.91 32.42 -25.35
CA LEU A 73 14.43 31.55 -24.29
C LEU A 73 13.39 30.52 -23.79
N GLY A 74 12.10 30.88 -23.85
CA GLY A 74 10.99 30.01 -23.43
C GLY A 74 10.87 28.72 -24.23
N TYR A 75 11.14 28.76 -25.54
CA TYR A 75 11.03 27.59 -26.42
C TYR A 75 12.05 26.50 -26.11
N ILE A 76 13.22 26.86 -25.56
CA ILE A 76 14.25 25.90 -25.16
C ILE A 76 14.05 25.42 -23.71
N LEU A 77 13.62 26.31 -22.80
CA LEU A 77 13.42 25.95 -21.39
C LEU A 77 12.19 25.05 -21.18
N MET A 78 11.12 25.26 -21.93
CA MET A 78 9.86 24.52 -21.79
C MET A 78 10.04 22.99 -21.91
N PRO A 79 10.64 22.43 -22.97
CA PRO A 79 10.82 20.98 -23.09
C PRO A 79 11.75 20.42 -22.00
N VAL A 80 12.76 21.19 -21.58
CA VAL A 80 13.66 20.77 -20.50
C VAL A 80 12.91 20.64 -19.17
N ILE A 81 12.09 21.63 -18.81
CA ILE A 81 11.29 21.61 -17.58
C ILE A 81 10.24 20.50 -17.62
N LEU A 82 9.55 20.32 -18.77
CA LEU A 82 8.56 19.26 -18.92
C LEU A 82 9.19 17.87 -18.78
N VAL A 83 10.28 17.62 -19.49
CA VAL A 83 10.96 16.31 -19.46
C VAL A 83 11.57 16.05 -18.09
N ALA A 84 12.33 17.00 -17.54
CA ALA A 84 12.97 16.82 -16.23
C ALA A 84 11.93 16.69 -15.11
N GLY A 85 10.88 17.52 -15.12
CA GLY A 85 9.82 17.51 -14.12
C GLY A 85 8.99 16.22 -14.15
N HIS A 86 8.58 15.75 -15.32
CA HIS A 86 7.84 14.50 -15.44
C HIS A 86 8.70 13.28 -15.13
N LEU A 87 9.96 13.27 -15.57
CA LEU A 87 10.88 12.17 -15.29
C LEU A 87 11.14 12.03 -13.78
N MET A 88 11.35 13.15 -13.07
CA MET A 88 11.47 13.14 -11.62
C MET A 88 10.17 12.70 -10.93
N ASN A 89 9.01 13.14 -11.41
CA ASN A 89 7.71 12.75 -10.87
C ASN A 89 7.48 11.23 -10.97
N ILE A 90 7.85 10.62 -12.11
CA ILE A 90 7.74 9.17 -12.33
C ILE A 90 8.67 8.40 -11.37
N VAL A 91 9.91 8.85 -11.20
CA VAL A 91 10.88 8.20 -10.30
C VAL A 91 10.37 8.21 -8.86
N ILE A 92 9.88 9.36 -8.38
CA ILE A 92 9.35 9.49 -7.03
C ILE A 92 8.06 8.67 -6.85
N ASN A 93 7.17 8.65 -7.85
CA ASN A 93 5.95 7.84 -7.80
C ASN A 93 6.29 6.34 -7.69
N ALA A 94 7.22 5.86 -8.51
CA ALA A 94 7.60 4.45 -8.54
C ALA A 94 8.28 4.01 -7.23
N LEU A 95 9.24 4.79 -6.73
CA LEU A 95 9.91 4.52 -5.46
C LEU A 95 8.94 4.60 -4.27
N GLY A 96 8.11 5.64 -4.22
CA GLY A 96 7.11 5.82 -3.16
C GLY A 96 6.08 4.71 -3.17
N GLY A 97 5.62 4.30 -4.36
CA GLY A 97 4.64 3.23 -4.55
C GLY A 97 5.18 1.90 -4.09
N PHE A 98 6.42 1.57 -4.46
CA PHE A 98 7.09 0.34 -4.05
C PHE A 98 7.30 0.24 -2.53
N ILE A 99 7.78 1.30 -1.89
CA ILE A 99 8.07 1.30 -0.45
C ILE A 99 6.75 1.27 0.35
N HIS A 100 5.75 2.06 -0.04
CA HIS A 100 4.47 2.09 0.67
C HIS A 100 3.67 0.79 0.53
N THR A 101 3.68 0.15 -0.65
CA THR A 101 3.08 -1.19 -0.80
C THR A 101 3.82 -2.24 0.01
N SER A 102 5.16 -2.22 0.03
CA SER A 102 5.95 -3.14 0.85
C SER A 102 5.60 -3.05 2.33
N ARG A 103 5.41 -1.84 2.87
CA ARG A 103 4.95 -1.65 4.26
C ARG A 103 3.57 -2.28 4.50
N LEU A 104 2.63 -2.06 3.59
CA LEU A 104 1.27 -2.62 3.72
C LEU A 104 1.32 -4.16 3.72
N GLN A 105 2.14 -4.76 2.85
CA GLN A 105 2.34 -6.21 2.82
C GLN A 105 2.92 -6.71 4.14
N PHE A 106 4.05 -6.17 4.61
CA PHE A 106 4.75 -6.61 5.82
C PHE A 106 3.98 -6.38 7.12
N VAL A 107 3.26 -5.28 7.26
CA VAL A 107 2.66 -4.90 8.54
C VAL A 107 1.19 -5.29 8.63
N GLU A 108 0.43 -5.12 7.55
CA GLU A 108 -1.04 -5.31 7.60
C GLU A 108 -1.48 -6.66 7.04
N PHE A 109 -0.80 -7.16 6.01
CA PHE A 109 -1.16 -8.44 5.39
C PHE A 109 -0.53 -9.63 6.11
N PHE A 110 0.79 -9.63 6.29
CA PHE A 110 1.48 -10.72 6.99
C PHE A 110 1.07 -10.81 8.47
N GLY A 111 0.77 -9.70 9.15
CA GLY A 111 0.28 -9.73 10.54
C GLY A 111 -1.10 -10.39 10.74
N LYS A 112 -1.91 -10.55 9.69
CA LYS A 112 -3.25 -11.15 9.76
C LYS A 112 -3.34 -12.57 9.19
N PHE A 113 -2.49 -12.90 8.22
CA PHE A 113 -2.58 -14.16 7.46
C PHE A 113 -1.34 -15.04 7.55
N TYR A 114 -0.26 -14.58 8.18
CA TYR A 114 0.98 -15.33 8.30
C TYR A 114 1.32 -15.59 9.76
N GLU A 115 1.08 -16.82 10.20
CA GLU A 115 1.66 -17.35 11.44
C GLU A 115 3.09 -17.79 11.15
N GLY A 116 4.06 -17.09 11.75
CA GLY A 116 5.46 -17.48 11.68
C GLY A 116 5.68 -18.81 12.42
N GLY A 117 6.41 -19.75 11.79
CA GLY A 117 6.74 -21.03 12.43
C GLY A 117 6.77 -22.26 11.50
N GLY A 118 6.66 -22.09 10.18
CA GLY A 118 6.85 -23.20 9.24
C GLY A 118 8.32 -23.61 9.14
N GLU A 119 8.60 -24.92 9.15
CA GLU A 119 9.94 -25.42 8.80
C GLU A 119 10.19 -25.18 7.30
N PRO A 120 11.35 -24.58 6.93
CA PRO A 120 11.73 -24.47 5.53
C PRO A 120 11.88 -25.87 4.94
N PHE A 121 11.18 -26.12 3.84
CA PHE A 121 11.30 -27.39 3.13
C PHE A 121 12.74 -27.57 2.62
N GLU A 122 13.46 -28.52 3.21
CA GLU A 122 14.74 -28.98 2.69
C GLU A 122 14.50 -30.10 1.66
N PRO A 123 14.58 -29.83 0.35
CA PRO A 123 14.49 -30.88 -0.64
C PRO A 123 15.63 -31.87 -0.44
N PHE A 124 15.34 -33.16 -0.63
CA PHE A 124 16.34 -34.22 -0.57
C PHE A 124 17.41 -34.00 -1.65
N LYS A 125 18.52 -33.36 -1.27
CA LYS A 125 19.68 -33.12 -2.14
C LYS A 125 20.70 -34.22 -1.92
N LEU A 126 21.16 -34.85 -3.01
CA LEU A 126 22.28 -35.77 -2.96
C LEU A 126 23.54 -34.98 -2.58
N ASN A 127 24.09 -35.23 -1.39
CA ASN A 127 25.27 -34.53 -0.89
C ASN A 127 26.53 -35.12 -1.54
N LEU A 128 26.80 -34.70 -2.78
CA LEU A 128 27.90 -35.19 -3.61
C LEU A 128 29.23 -34.53 -3.19
N LYS A 129 29.70 -34.80 -1.95
CA LYS A 129 30.96 -34.26 -1.45
C LYS A 129 32.20 -34.83 -2.16
N TYR A 130 32.09 -36.02 -2.75
CA TYR A 130 33.23 -36.73 -3.37
C TYR A 130 32.97 -37.23 -4.80
N THR A 131 31.84 -36.88 -5.41
CA THR A 131 31.49 -37.36 -6.75
C THR A 131 31.20 -36.18 -7.65
N LYS A 132 32.12 -35.88 -8.57
CA LYS A 132 31.86 -34.98 -9.70
C LYS A 132 30.96 -35.71 -10.69
N ILE A 133 29.74 -35.22 -10.89
CA ILE A 133 28.93 -35.67 -12.03
C ILE A 133 29.64 -35.13 -13.27
N LYS A 134 30.19 -36.04 -14.08
CA LYS A 134 30.70 -35.68 -15.39
C LYS A 134 29.46 -35.50 -16.27
N GLU A 135 29.12 -34.26 -16.57
CA GLU A 135 28.10 -33.94 -17.56
C GLU A 135 28.53 -34.59 -18.87
N GLN A 136 27.88 -35.70 -19.23
CA GLN A 136 28.02 -36.26 -20.56
C GLN A 136 27.26 -35.32 -21.47
N GLU A 137 28.03 -34.49 -22.17
CA GLU A 137 27.65 -33.74 -23.35
C GLU A 137 26.92 -34.68 -24.31
N THR A 138 25.59 -34.66 -24.24
CA THR A 138 24.71 -35.32 -25.20
C THR A 138 24.79 -34.55 -26.51
N LEU A 139 25.53 -35.12 -27.45
CA LEU A 139 25.39 -34.89 -28.90
C LEU A 139 24.00 -35.28 -29.39
#